data_AF-A0A842Q6G3-F1
#
_entry.id   AF-A0A842Q6G3-F1
#
_cell.length_a   1.000
_cell.length_b   1.000
_cell.length_c   1.000
_cell.angle_alpha   90.00
_cell.angle_beta   90.00
_cell.angle_gamma   90.00
#
_symmetry.space_group_name_H-M   'P 1'
#
loop_
_entity.id
_entity.type
_entity.pdbx_description
1 polymer ?
#
loop_
_entity_poly.entity_id
_entity_poly.type
_entity_poly.pdbx_seq_one_letter_code
_entity_poly.pdbx_strand_id
1 'polypeptide(L)'
;MSIQSQQYLSFSIIDKSFPVNIPFMEGYKCTCGADKPSRIDSNRQVFVKRELRDYFVDLLLKTGYREVRDPAFSQGRGIAYLVKNTTGESNRHFILWHLIYEEIKRYTDDVKYHLTRGPDVEFTSLDGRRIAVEVEATKKSDKQMQRKLKVLKKYDEFFIVVTKSQDREHYEEYGTTYTRTIIPKLIADYFKPEPSPEPKTKAQSSSESKTRPHTNSSYLYQQPIIPLEPTKPRKKGYIL
;
A
#
# COMPACT_ATOMS: atom_id res chain seq x y z
N MET A 1 59.23 -10.44 -5.31
CA MET A 1 57.84 -10.13 -5.69
C MET A 1 57.08 -9.79 -4.41
N SER A 2 56.88 -8.49 -4.17
CA SER A 2 56.34 -7.96 -2.91
C SER A 2 54.86 -7.60 -3.13
N ILE A 3 53.96 -8.22 -2.37
CA ILE A 3 52.52 -8.00 -2.46
C ILE A 3 52.18 -6.94 -1.41
N GLN A 4 51.82 -5.73 -1.86
CA GLN A 4 51.34 -4.68 -0.99
C GLN A 4 49.92 -5.00 -0.51
N SER A 5 49.76 -5.14 0.80
CA SER A 5 48.46 -5.26 1.47
C SER A 5 47.73 -3.92 1.46
N GLN A 6 46.55 -3.86 0.86
CA GLN A 6 45.66 -2.70 1.02
C GLN A 6 44.94 -2.81 2.36
N GLN A 7 45.17 -1.84 3.23
CA GLN A 7 44.45 -1.66 4.48
C GLN A 7 43.07 -1.05 4.17
N TYR A 8 42.01 -1.77 4.52
CA TYR A 8 40.64 -1.26 4.48
C TYR A 8 40.43 -0.29 5.64
N LEU A 9 40.10 0.96 5.31
CA LEU A 9 39.63 1.96 6.28
C LEU A 9 38.19 1.61 6.67
N SER A 10 38.01 1.11 7.88
CA SER A 10 36.70 0.97 8.52
C SER A 10 36.20 2.35 8.95
N PHE A 11 35.22 2.90 8.24
CA PHE A 11 34.44 4.04 8.73
C PHE A 11 33.36 3.52 9.69
N SER A 12 33.62 3.58 10.99
CA SER A 12 32.59 3.49 12.02
C SER A 12 31.86 4.83 12.09
N ILE A 13 30.81 5.00 11.27
CA ILE A 13 29.82 6.06 11.48
C ILE A 13 28.93 5.59 12.64
N ILE A 14 29.35 5.91 13.86
CA ILE A 14 28.46 6.00 15.01
C ILE A 14 27.81 7.36 14.88
N ASP A 15 26.70 7.45 14.13
CA ASP A 15 25.85 8.62 14.23
C ASP A 15 24.73 8.35 15.23
N LYS A 16 24.71 9.23 16.21
CA LYS A 16 23.90 9.14 17.40
C LYS A 16 22.44 9.29 16.98
N SER A 17 21.64 8.34 17.45
CA SER A 17 20.19 8.39 17.52
C SER A 17 19.71 9.79 17.94
N PHE A 18 19.23 10.57 16.97
CA PHE A 18 18.29 11.63 17.26
C PHE A 18 16.94 10.94 17.48
N PRO A 19 16.32 11.04 18.67
CA PRO A 19 14.95 10.62 18.83
C PRO A 19 14.09 11.58 18.00
N VAL A 20 13.72 11.15 16.79
CA VAL A 20 12.71 11.84 15.99
C VAL A 20 11.37 11.49 16.62
N ASN A 21 11.05 12.17 17.71
CA ASN A 21 9.72 12.20 18.25
C ASN A 21 8.89 13.06 17.27
N ILE A 22 8.37 12.43 16.21
CA ILE A 22 7.37 13.04 15.34
C ILE A 22 6.02 12.76 15.99
N PRO A 23 5.39 13.74 16.67
CA PRO A 23 4.02 13.55 17.12
C PRO A 23 3.10 13.50 15.89
N PHE A 24 2.39 12.37 15.80
CA PHE A 24 0.92 12.35 15.70
C PHE A 24 0.29 12.95 14.42
N MET A 25 0.05 12.09 13.42
CA MET A 25 -0.96 12.32 12.36
C MET A 25 -2.25 11.52 12.65
N GLU A 26 -2.82 11.68 13.84
CA GLU A 26 -4.14 11.13 14.14
C GLU A 26 -5.20 12.18 13.76
N GLY A 27 -5.91 11.91 12.66
CA GLY A 27 -7.09 12.64 12.24
C GLY A 27 -6.82 13.84 11.32
N TYR A 28 -7.01 13.64 10.02
CA TYR A 28 -7.19 14.74 9.05
C TYR A 28 -8.51 15.49 9.33
N LYS A 29 -8.63 16.19 10.46
CA LYS A 29 -9.53 17.34 10.57
C LYS A 29 -8.84 18.49 9.85
N CYS A 30 -9.31 18.77 8.64
CA CYS A 30 -8.99 19.99 7.94
C CYS A 30 -9.61 21.16 8.72
N THR A 31 -8.91 21.67 9.74
CA THR A 31 -9.17 23.00 10.29
C THR A 31 -8.43 23.97 9.40
N CYS A 32 -9.18 24.87 8.76
CA CYS A 32 -8.66 26.02 8.03
C CYS A 32 -7.92 26.96 9.00
N GLY A 33 -6.72 26.56 9.43
CA GLY A 33 -5.92 27.28 10.42
C GLY A 33 -4.71 26.53 10.99
N ALA A 34 -4.44 25.28 10.60
CA ALA A 34 -3.22 24.60 11.04
C ALA A 34 -1.98 25.29 10.45
N ASP A 35 -1.01 25.60 11.32
CA ASP A 35 0.27 26.20 10.94
C ASP A 35 1.02 25.28 9.97
N LYS A 36 1.04 25.65 8.69
CA LYS A 36 1.83 24.96 7.66
C LYS A 36 3.30 24.89 8.11
N PRO A 37 4.04 23.80 7.80
CA PRO A 37 5.39 23.58 8.31
C PRO A 37 6.32 24.76 7.99
N SER A 38 7.22 25.09 8.92
CA SER A 38 8.22 26.16 8.76
C SER A 38 9.49 25.69 8.06
N ARG A 39 9.72 24.38 7.98
CA ARG A 39 10.87 23.74 7.33
C ARG A 39 10.40 22.53 6.53
N ILE A 40 11.05 22.28 5.40
CA ILE A 40 10.81 21.10 4.57
C ILE A 40 12.08 20.25 4.53
N ASP A 41 11.92 18.92 4.59
CA ASP A 41 13.02 18.00 4.32
C ASP A 41 13.27 17.96 2.81
N SER A 42 14.40 18.50 2.35
CA SER A 42 14.76 18.53 0.93
C SER A 42 15.01 17.15 0.32
N ASN A 43 15.23 16.12 1.15
CA ASN A 43 15.47 14.75 0.69
C ASN A 43 14.17 14.01 0.37
N ARG A 44 13.03 14.47 0.90
CA ARG A 44 11.73 13.87 0.64
C ARG A 44 11.34 14.06 -0.82
N GLN A 45 11.01 12.98 -1.52
CA GLN A 45 10.76 13.02 -2.98
C GLN A 45 9.29 13.26 -3.36
N VAL A 46 8.36 13.11 -2.40
CA VAL A 46 6.91 13.26 -2.62
C VAL A 46 6.31 14.12 -1.51
N PHE A 47 5.63 15.20 -1.89
CA PHE A 47 4.90 16.08 -0.97
C PHE A 47 3.43 16.21 -1.36
N VAL A 48 2.55 16.32 -0.37
CA VAL A 48 1.14 16.69 -0.58
C VAL A 48 1.06 18.21 -0.77
N LYS A 49 0.67 18.68 -1.96
CA LYS A 49 0.72 20.12 -2.30
C LYS A 49 -0.08 21.00 -1.35
N ARG A 50 -1.28 20.56 -0.92
CA ARG A 50 -2.16 21.33 -0.03
C ARG A 50 -1.60 21.53 1.39
N GLU A 51 -0.60 20.74 1.78
CA GLU A 51 0.05 20.80 3.10
C GLU A 51 1.24 21.77 3.11
N LEU A 52 1.61 22.31 1.96
CA LEU A 52 2.74 23.21 1.79
C LEU A 52 2.31 24.69 1.76
N ARG A 53 3.22 25.58 2.19
CA ARG A 53 3.11 27.02 1.94
C ARG A 53 3.43 27.30 0.48
N ASP A 54 2.81 28.31 -0.10
CA ASP A 54 2.95 28.63 -1.53
C ASP A 54 4.42 28.91 -1.89
N TYR A 55 5.15 29.59 -1.00
CA TYR A 55 6.60 29.76 -1.11
C TYR A 55 7.37 28.44 -1.31
N PHE A 56 7.03 27.39 -0.54
CA PHE A 56 7.67 26.08 -0.68
C PHE A 56 7.23 25.36 -1.96
N VAL A 57 5.98 25.51 -2.37
CA VAL A 57 5.49 24.97 -3.65
C VAL A 57 6.31 25.55 -4.80
N ASP A 58 6.47 26.87 -4.84
CA ASP A 58 7.24 27.55 -5.89
C ASP A 58 8.72 27.13 -5.87
N LEU A 59 9.31 27.02 -4.67
CA LEU A 59 10.69 26.56 -4.51
C LEU A 59 10.89 25.12 -5.01
N LEU A 60 9.98 24.21 -4.67
CA LEU A 60 10.03 22.82 -5.10
C LEU A 60 9.86 22.71 -6.63
N LEU A 61 8.92 23.44 -7.22
CA LEU A 61 8.74 23.48 -8.67
C LEU A 61 10.01 23.97 -9.38
N LYS A 62 10.65 25.03 -8.88
CA LYS A 62 11.92 25.55 -9.42
C LYS A 62 13.08 24.57 -9.30
N THR A 63 13.07 23.69 -8.30
CA THR A 63 14.13 22.68 -8.06
C THR A 63 13.85 21.33 -8.75
N GLY A 64 12.88 21.30 -9.67
CA GLY A 64 12.61 20.18 -10.57
C GLY A 64 11.50 19.23 -10.10
N TYR A 65 10.74 19.57 -9.07
CA TYR A 65 9.52 18.83 -8.73
C TYR A 65 8.45 19.06 -9.80
N ARG A 66 7.60 18.06 -10.00
CA ARG A 66 6.46 18.13 -10.92
C ARG A 66 5.17 17.93 -10.16
N GLU A 67 4.13 18.69 -10.53
CA GLU A 67 2.80 18.48 -9.99
C GLU A 67 2.14 17.27 -10.65
N VAL A 68 1.64 16.35 -9.83
CA VAL A 68 0.96 15.12 -10.27
C VAL A 68 -0.30 14.94 -9.45
N ARG A 69 -1.43 14.69 -10.12
CA ARG A 69 -2.66 14.29 -9.43
C ARG A 69 -2.73 12.76 -9.29
N ASP A 70 -2.92 12.30 -8.07
CA ASP A 70 -3.10 10.87 -7.76
C ASP A 70 -4.16 10.68 -6.66
N PRO A 71 -4.99 9.62 -6.72
CA PRO A 71 -6.03 9.38 -5.72
C PRO A 71 -5.53 8.84 -4.38
N ALA A 72 -4.22 8.70 -4.17
CA ALA A 72 -3.66 8.13 -2.95
C ALA A 72 -4.22 6.72 -2.70
N PHE A 73 -4.58 6.39 -1.46
CA PHE A 73 -5.33 5.19 -1.08
C PHE A 73 -6.86 5.31 -1.27
N SER A 74 -7.35 6.33 -1.96
CA SER A 74 -8.80 6.54 -2.17
C SER A 74 -9.20 6.31 -3.63
N GLN A 75 -10.49 6.43 -3.93
CA GLN A 75 -11.02 6.48 -5.29
C GLN A 75 -11.31 7.93 -5.68
N GLY A 76 -11.26 8.24 -6.98
CA GLY A 76 -11.72 9.53 -7.52
C GLY A 76 -10.62 10.40 -8.14
N ARG A 77 -10.86 11.72 -8.17
CA ARG A 77 -10.00 12.70 -8.89
C ARG A 77 -8.61 12.89 -8.27
N GLY A 78 -8.46 12.50 -7.01
CA GLY A 78 -7.23 12.60 -6.25
C GLY A 78 -6.79 14.01 -5.90
N ILE A 79 -5.68 14.06 -5.17
CA ILE A 79 -5.05 15.29 -4.69
C ILE A 79 -3.77 15.56 -5.47
N ALA A 80 -3.32 16.82 -5.45
CA ALA A 80 -2.08 17.22 -6.08
C ALA A 80 -0.89 16.89 -5.19
N TYR A 81 0.11 16.23 -5.77
CA TYR A 81 1.41 15.95 -5.19
C TYR A 81 2.48 16.73 -5.93
N LEU A 82 3.52 17.15 -5.22
CA LEU A 82 4.78 17.59 -5.81
C LEU A 82 5.75 16.41 -5.75
N VAL A 83 6.21 15.97 -6.91
CA VAL A 83 7.00 14.73 -7.05
C VAL A 83 8.31 15.02 -7.77
N LYS A 84 9.41 14.61 -7.15
CA LYS A 84 10.75 14.57 -7.78
C LYS A 84 11.16 13.11 -7.97
N ASN A 85 10.55 12.49 -8.98
CA ASN A 85 10.82 11.12 -9.36
C ASN A 85 12.12 11.05 -10.17
N THR A 86 13.17 10.48 -9.58
CA THR A 86 14.48 10.27 -10.21
C THR A 86 14.65 8.84 -10.75
N THR A 87 13.57 8.05 -10.72
CA THR A 87 13.58 6.65 -11.16
C THR A 87 13.12 6.53 -12.62
N GLY A 88 13.26 5.34 -13.19
CA GLY A 88 12.66 5.01 -14.49
C GLY A 88 11.16 4.68 -14.42
N GLU A 89 10.56 4.69 -13.23
CA GLU A 89 9.17 4.31 -13.03
C GLU A 89 8.21 5.49 -13.28
N SER A 90 6.94 5.16 -13.53
CA SER A 90 5.90 6.20 -13.69
C SER A 90 5.66 6.94 -12.37
N ASN A 91 5.27 8.22 -12.44
CA ASN A 91 4.95 9.00 -11.23
C ASN A 91 3.84 8.38 -10.38
N ARG A 92 2.86 7.69 -10.99
CA ARG A 92 1.80 7.00 -10.22
C ARG A 92 2.33 5.80 -9.45
N HIS A 93 3.22 5.03 -10.07
CA HIS A 93 3.94 3.96 -9.40
C HIS A 93 4.70 4.55 -8.20
N PHE A 94 5.53 5.55 -8.48
CA PHE A 94 6.40 6.17 -7.50
C PHE A 94 5.63 6.80 -6.32
N ILE A 95 4.52 7.49 -6.58
CA ILE A 95 3.66 8.04 -5.52
C ILE A 95 3.09 6.91 -4.64
N LEU A 96 2.49 5.88 -5.25
CA LEU A 96 1.87 4.80 -4.48
C LEU A 96 2.90 4.07 -3.62
N TRP A 97 4.08 3.83 -4.17
CA TRP A 97 5.21 3.26 -3.47
C TRP A 97 5.59 4.07 -2.21
N HIS A 98 5.79 5.39 -2.37
CA HIS A 98 6.07 6.30 -1.25
C HIS A 98 4.94 6.32 -0.22
N LEU A 99 3.68 6.30 -0.65
CA LEU A 99 2.54 6.26 0.27
C LEU A 99 2.51 4.99 1.10
N ILE A 100 2.81 3.83 0.50
CA ILE A 100 2.90 2.54 1.21
C ILE A 100 4.02 2.57 2.24
N TYR A 101 5.20 3.05 1.86
CA TYR A 101 6.33 3.22 2.77
C TYR A 101 5.95 4.09 3.98
N GLU A 102 5.38 5.27 3.73
CA GLU A 102 4.95 6.20 4.78
C GLU A 102 3.85 5.61 5.66
N GLU A 103 2.94 4.82 5.08
CA GLU A 103 1.89 4.13 5.84
C GLU A 103 2.49 3.08 6.79
N ILE A 104 3.43 2.25 6.32
CA ILE A 104 4.11 1.24 7.15
C ILE A 104 4.96 1.91 8.23
N LYS A 105 5.64 3.03 7.89
CA LYS A 105 6.50 3.79 8.81
C LYS A 105 5.76 4.32 10.04
N ARG A 106 4.42 4.41 9.99
CA ARG A 106 3.57 4.74 11.14
C ARG A 106 3.57 3.67 12.23
N TYR A 107 3.84 2.43 11.86
CA TYR A 107 3.75 1.27 12.75
C TYR A 107 5.12 0.72 13.16
N THR A 108 6.15 0.91 12.33
CA THR A 108 7.50 0.39 12.61
C THR A 108 8.59 1.25 11.97
N ASP A 109 9.74 1.31 12.62
CA ASP A 109 10.95 1.89 12.03
C ASP A 109 11.69 0.93 11.10
N ASP A 110 11.45 -0.38 11.22
CA ASP A 110 12.06 -1.44 10.40
C ASP A 110 11.29 -1.62 9.09
N VAL A 111 11.39 -0.58 8.26
CA VAL A 111 10.85 -0.56 6.90
C VAL A 111 11.92 -0.03 5.94
N LYS A 112 12.08 -0.71 4.82
CA LYS A 112 13.05 -0.38 3.77
C LYS A 112 12.35 -0.33 2.43
N TYR A 113 12.82 0.56 1.58
CA TYR A 113 12.40 0.62 0.18
C TYR A 113 13.60 0.32 -0.72
N HIS A 114 13.37 -0.36 -1.86
CA HIS A 114 14.43 -0.72 -2.79
C HIS A 114 14.17 -0.13 -4.18
N LEU A 115 15.19 0.48 -4.78
CA LEU A 115 15.08 1.08 -6.12
C LEU A 115 15.32 0.12 -7.28
N THR A 116 16.04 -1.00 -7.05
CA THR A 116 16.60 -1.80 -8.15
C THR A 116 16.61 -3.31 -7.92
N ARG A 117 16.98 -3.77 -6.71
CA ARG A 117 17.17 -5.19 -6.39
C ARG A 117 16.44 -5.53 -5.11
N GLY A 118 15.18 -5.93 -5.22
CA GLY A 118 14.35 -6.25 -4.07
C GLY A 118 12.86 -6.08 -4.41
N PRO A 119 11.97 -6.35 -3.44
CA PRO A 119 10.62 -5.80 -3.48
C PRO A 119 10.67 -4.28 -3.39
N ASP A 120 9.62 -3.60 -3.86
CA ASP A 120 9.56 -2.13 -3.74
C ASP A 120 9.61 -1.69 -2.27
N VAL A 121 8.88 -2.37 -1.38
CA VAL A 121 8.94 -2.16 0.08
C VAL A 121 9.11 -3.49 0.80
N GLU A 122 9.93 -3.53 1.84
CA GLU A 122 9.97 -4.62 2.81
C GLU A 122 9.84 -4.07 4.23
N PHE A 123 9.20 -4.85 5.11
CA PHE A 123 9.08 -4.52 6.52
C PHE A 123 8.95 -5.79 7.38
N THR A 124 9.14 -5.62 8.68
CA THR A 124 8.93 -6.70 9.67
C THR A 124 7.61 -6.47 10.40
N SER A 125 6.70 -7.45 10.36
CA SER A 125 5.42 -7.42 11.08
C SER A 125 5.61 -7.58 12.60
N LEU A 126 4.55 -7.36 13.38
CA LEU A 126 4.61 -7.42 14.84
C LEU A 126 5.05 -8.79 15.39
N ASP A 127 4.74 -9.86 14.67
CA ASP A 127 5.13 -11.24 14.99
C ASP A 127 6.52 -11.65 14.45
N GLY A 128 7.25 -10.71 13.84
CA GLY A 128 8.62 -10.92 13.37
C GLY A 128 8.75 -11.49 11.96
N ARG A 129 7.66 -11.67 11.21
CA ARG A 129 7.72 -12.11 9.80
C ARG A 129 8.21 -10.99 8.90
N ARG A 130 9.01 -11.35 7.89
CA ARG A 130 9.48 -10.43 6.85
C ARG A 130 8.47 -10.39 5.72
N ILE A 131 7.86 -9.22 5.52
CA ILE A 131 6.81 -8.98 4.55
C ILE A 131 7.37 -8.16 3.39
N ALA A 132 7.09 -8.58 2.15
CA ALA A 132 7.42 -7.85 0.93
C ALA A 132 6.18 -7.29 0.23
N VAL A 133 6.29 -6.07 -0.28
CA VAL A 133 5.25 -5.41 -1.07
C VAL A 133 5.82 -5.06 -2.43
N GLU A 134 5.17 -5.56 -3.48
CA GLU A 134 5.48 -5.24 -4.87
C GLU A 134 4.39 -4.35 -5.46
N VAL A 135 4.73 -3.22 -6.06
CA VAL A 135 3.78 -2.29 -6.68
C VAL A 135 3.85 -2.44 -8.19
N GLU A 136 2.68 -2.54 -8.83
CA GLU A 136 2.59 -2.72 -10.29
C GLU A 136 1.72 -1.64 -10.95
N ALA A 137 2.36 -0.86 -11.81
CA ALA A 137 1.71 0.24 -12.53
C ALA A 137 1.16 -0.14 -13.91
N THR A 138 1.71 -1.21 -14.49
CA THR A 138 1.40 -1.70 -15.84
C THR A 138 1.51 -3.20 -15.85
N LYS A 139 0.68 -3.87 -16.65
CA LYS A 139 0.79 -5.32 -16.91
C LYS A 139 2.22 -5.70 -17.34
N LYS A 140 2.88 -6.56 -16.58
CA LYS A 140 4.18 -7.15 -16.92
C LYS A 140 3.97 -8.48 -17.64
N SER A 141 4.96 -8.87 -18.45
CA SER A 141 5.01 -10.20 -19.04
C SER A 141 5.28 -11.27 -17.99
N ASP A 142 4.85 -12.50 -18.25
CA ASP A 142 5.03 -13.64 -17.35
C ASP A 142 6.52 -13.86 -17.03
N LYS A 143 7.39 -13.70 -18.02
CA LYS A 143 8.85 -13.80 -17.84
C LYS A 143 9.40 -12.77 -16.84
N GLN A 144 8.86 -11.55 -16.85
CA GLN A 144 9.24 -10.52 -15.88
C GLN A 144 8.73 -10.88 -14.48
N MET A 145 7.47 -11.34 -14.39
CA MET A 145 6.89 -11.75 -13.11
C MET A 145 7.62 -12.94 -12.49
N GLN A 146 7.95 -13.96 -13.28
CA GLN A 146 8.71 -15.11 -12.81
C GLN A 146 10.10 -14.73 -12.28
N ARG A 147 10.71 -13.66 -12.79
CA ARG A 147 11.98 -13.14 -12.24
C ARG A 147 11.75 -12.46 -10.89
N LYS A 148 10.71 -11.64 -10.76
CA LYS A 148 10.34 -10.98 -9.50
C LYS A 148 9.98 -12.01 -8.42
N LEU A 149 9.20 -13.04 -8.77
CA LEU A 149 8.81 -14.10 -7.85
C LEU A 149 9.99 -14.85 -7.23
N LYS A 150 11.12 -15.00 -7.94
CA LYS A 150 12.34 -15.60 -7.36
C LYS A 150 12.92 -14.77 -6.21
N VAL A 151 12.68 -13.46 -6.21
CA VAL A 151 13.10 -12.55 -5.13
C VAL A 151 12.03 -12.56 -4.03
N LEU A 152 10.75 -12.42 -4.39
CA LEU A 152 9.63 -12.33 -3.45
C LEU A 152 9.44 -13.59 -2.61
N LYS A 153 9.71 -14.78 -3.16
CA LYS A 153 9.63 -16.06 -2.42
C LYS A 153 10.69 -16.24 -1.31
N LYS A 154 11.60 -15.27 -1.13
CA LYS A 154 12.57 -15.26 -0.03
C LYS A 154 12.03 -14.60 1.24
N TYR A 155 10.82 -14.05 1.17
CA TYR A 155 10.10 -13.43 2.28
C TYR A 155 9.10 -14.42 2.85
N ASP A 156 8.75 -14.25 4.13
CA ASP A 156 7.77 -15.11 4.80
C ASP A 156 6.38 -14.91 4.18
N GLU A 157 6.08 -13.69 3.77
CA GLU A 157 4.88 -13.33 3.03
C GLU A 157 5.17 -12.22 2.03
N PHE A 158 4.42 -12.19 0.93
CA PHE A 158 4.44 -11.06 0.01
C PHE A 158 3.06 -10.84 -0.61
N PHE A 159 2.81 -9.60 -1.02
CA PHE A 159 1.62 -9.26 -1.80
C PHE A 159 1.92 -8.21 -2.88
N ILE A 160 1.09 -8.21 -3.91
CA ILE A 160 1.19 -7.32 -5.06
C ILE A 160 0.12 -6.23 -4.93
N VAL A 161 0.49 -4.98 -5.16
CA VAL A 161 -0.40 -3.83 -5.17
C VAL A 161 -0.50 -3.26 -6.57
N VAL A 162 -1.68 -3.38 -7.18
CA VAL A 162 -1.90 -2.84 -8.52
C VAL A 162 -2.42 -1.41 -8.47
N THR A 163 -1.85 -0.54 -9.32
CA THR A 163 -2.31 0.85 -9.44
C THR A 163 -3.67 0.95 -10.14
N LYS A 164 -4.00 -0.01 -11.02
CA LYS A 164 -5.24 -0.08 -11.81
C LYS A 164 -5.99 -1.35 -11.43
N SER A 165 -7.25 -1.23 -11.05
CA SER A 165 -8.09 -2.37 -10.64
C SER A 165 -8.25 -3.43 -11.74
N GLN A 166 -8.29 -3.01 -13.00
CA GLN A 166 -8.43 -3.91 -14.15
C GLN A 166 -7.25 -4.88 -14.32
N ASP A 167 -6.07 -4.54 -13.78
CA ASP A 167 -4.89 -5.39 -13.89
C ASP A 167 -4.86 -6.46 -12.78
N ARG A 168 -5.75 -6.38 -11.79
CA ARG A 168 -5.75 -7.25 -10.60
C ARG A 168 -5.80 -8.73 -10.95
N GLU A 169 -6.75 -9.15 -11.78
CA GLU A 169 -6.96 -10.55 -12.16
C GLU A 169 -5.69 -11.18 -12.76
N HIS A 170 -4.99 -10.42 -13.61
CA HIS A 170 -3.70 -10.85 -14.17
C HIS A 170 -2.64 -11.12 -13.09
N TYR A 171 -2.62 -10.32 -12.03
CA TYR A 171 -1.61 -10.44 -10.98
C TYR A 171 -1.95 -11.49 -9.92
N GLU A 172 -3.22 -11.86 -9.77
CA GLU A 172 -3.67 -12.91 -8.83
C GLU A 172 -3.07 -14.29 -9.16
N GLU A 173 -2.70 -14.54 -10.43
CA GLU A 173 -1.97 -15.75 -10.83
C GLU A 173 -0.56 -15.87 -10.23
N TYR A 174 0.03 -14.75 -9.80
CA TYR A 174 1.41 -14.68 -9.29
C TYR A 174 1.49 -14.58 -7.77
N GLY A 175 0.40 -14.19 -7.11
CA GLY A 175 0.32 -14.06 -5.65
C GLY A 175 -0.85 -13.21 -5.20
N THR A 176 -0.99 -13.08 -3.88
CA THR A 176 -2.04 -12.28 -3.26
C THR A 176 -1.98 -10.85 -3.78
N THR A 177 -3.05 -10.39 -4.42
CA THR A 177 -3.07 -9.10 -5.11
C THR A 177 -4.17 -8.20 -4.56
N TYR A 178 -3.80 -6.95 -4.29
CA TYR A 178 -4.67 -5.94 -3.72
C TYR A 178 -4.71 -4.68 -4.58
N THR A 179 -5.82 -3.94 -4.46
CA THR A 179 -5.91 -2.58 -4.99
C THR A 179 -5.51 -1.59 -3.91
N ARG A 180 -5.04 -0.41 -4.32
CA ARG A 180 -4.56 0.64 -3.40
C ARG A 180 -5.50 1.00 -2.24
N THR A 181 -6.82 0.80 -2.36
CA THR A 181 -7.79 1.23 -1.34
C THR A 181 -7.80 0.37 -0.08
N ILE A 182 -7.43 -0.91 -0.18
CA ILE A 182 -7.43 -1.81 0.98
C ILE A 182 -6.11 -1.75 1.75
N ILE A 183 -5.07 -1.15 1.17
CA ILE A 183 -3.70 -1.22 1.66
C ILE A 183 -3.53 -0.65 3.08
N PRO A 184 -4.12 0.51 3.46
CA PRO A 184 -3.98 1.00 4.84
C PRO A 184 -4.53 0.01 5.87
N LYS A 185 -5.69 -0.60 5.59
CA LYS A 185 -6.28 -1.61 6.47
C LYS A 185 -5.39 -2.85 6.56
N LEU A 186 -4.94 -3.34 5.41
CA LEU A 186 -4.07 -4.52 5.32
C LEU A 186 -2.76 -4.32 6.10
N ILE A 187 -2.11 -3.16 5.94
CA ILE A 187 -0.89 -2.82 6.68
C ILE A 187 -1.17 -2.80 8.18
N ALA A 188 -2.24 -2.11 8.60
CA ALA A 188 -2.62 -2.06 10.02
C ALA A 188 -2.85 -3.45 10.63
N ASP A 189 -3.38 -4.40 9.85
CA ASP A 189 -3.63 -5.77 10.30
C ASP A 189 -2.33 -6.53 10.65
N TYR A 190 -1.19 -6.28 9.97
CA TYR A 190 0.11 -6.87 10.32
C TYR A 190 0.69 -6.38 11.67
N PHE A 191 0.13 -5.32 12.23
CA PHE A 191 0.57 -4.72 13.49
C PHE A 191 -0.48 -4.86 14.61
N LYS A 192 -1.50 -5.70 14.41
CA LYS A 192 -2.42 -6.08 15.47
C LYS A 192 -1.87 -7.28 16.23
N PRO A 193 -2.00 -7.33 17.56
CA PRO A 193 -1.72 -8.55 18.29
C PRO A 193 -2.68 -9.64 17.81
N GLU A 194 -2.15 -10.85 17.57
CA GLU A 194 -2.97 -12.02 17.31
C GLU A 194 -4.03 -12.13 18.43
N PRO A 195 -5.32 -12.34 18.10
CA PRO A 195 -6.32 -12.55 19.12
C PRO A 195 -5.86 -13.72 19.99
N SER A 196 -5.60 -13.45 21.27
CA SER A 196 -5.23 -14.48 22.24
C SER A 196 -6.22 -15.63 22.08
N PRO A 197 -5.76 -16.89 21.94
CA PRO A 197 -6.66 -18.01 21.71
C PRO A 197 -7.74 -17.95 22.77
N GLU A 198 -8.99 -17.73 22.34
CA GLU A 198 -10.09 -17.53 23.26
C GLU A 198 -10.03 -18.65 24.30
N PRO A 199 -10.09 -18.31 25.61
CA PRO A 199 -10.00 -19.31 26.65
C PRO A 199 -11.07 -20.34 26.33
N LYS A 200 -10.67 -21.56 25.97
CA LYS A 200 -11.59 -22.64 25.61
C LYS A 200 -12.57 -22.75 26.76
N THR A 201 -13.75 -22.16 26.62
CA THR A 201 -14.80 -22.22 27.62
C THR A 201 -15.03 -23.68 27.82
N LYS A 202 -14.61 -24.21 28.98
CA LYS A 202 -14.74 -25.63 29.31
C LYS A 202 -16.17 -25.98 28.98
N ALA A 203 -16.36 -26.78 27.92
CA ALA A 203 -17.65 -27.22 27.49
C ALA A 203 -18.35 -27.77 28.74
N GLN A 204 -19.38 -27.06 29.20
CA GLN A 204 -20.28 -27.60 30.19
C GLN A 204 -20.87 -28.83 29.52
N SER A 205 -20.38 -29.98 29.99
CA SER A 205 -20.97 -31.29 29.82
C SER A 205 -22.38 -31.24 30.40
N SER A 206 -23.34 -30.78 29.60
CA SER A 206 -24.76 -31.00 29.85
C SER A 206 -25.20 -32.11 28.92
N SER A 207 -25.10 -33.33 29.45
CA SER A 207 -25.89 -34.46 28.99
C SER A 207 -27.37 -34.12 29.11
N GLU A 208 -28.03 -33.80 28.00
CA GLU A 208 -29.48 -33.86 27.94
C GLU A 208 -29.94 -34.41 26.60
N SER A 209 -30.18 -35.72 26.65
CA SER A 209 -30.94 -36.49 25.69
C SER A 209 -32.37 -35.97 25.61
N LYS A 210 -32.86 -35.59 24.41
CA LYS A 210 -34.21 -35.97 23.97
C LYS A 210 -34.45 -35.75 22.47
N THR A 211 -35.05 -36.79 21.93
CA THR A 211 -35.45 -37.15 20.57
C THR A 211 -36.53 -36.27 19.90
N ARG A 212 -36.42 -36.20 18.55
CA ARG A 212 -37.45 -36.08 17.48
C ARG A 212 -38.03 -34.68 17.15
N PRO A 213 -38.67 -34.47 15.97
CA PRO A 213 -38.68 -35.23 14.70
C PRO A 213 -38.34 -34.39 13.44
N HIS A 214 -38.09 -35.11 12.33
CA HIS A 214 -38.07 -34.62 10.96
C HIS A 214 -39.32 -33.81 10.59
N THR A 215 -39.14 -32.62 10.04
CA THR A 215 -40.09 -32.02 9.09
C THR A 215 -39.32 -31.52 7.87
N ASN A 216 -39.66 -32.10 6.71
CA ASN A 216 -39.25 -31.60 5.41
C ASN A 216 -40.09 -30.36 5.10
N SER A 217 -39.45 -29.18 5.02
CA SER A 217 -40.09 -28.00 4.44
C SER A 217 -39.22 -27.48 3.30
N SER A 218 -39.53 -27.95 2.09
CA SER A 218 -38.94 -27.46 0.84
C SER A 218 -39.58 -26.12 0.48
N TYR A 219 -38.97 -25.03 0.94
CA TYR A 219 -39.32 -23.70 0.43
C TYR A 219 -38.63 -23.48 -0.92
N LEU A 220 -39.40 -23.71 -2.00
CA LEU A 220 -39.10 -23.21 -3.34
C LEU A 220 -39.18 -21.68 -3.32
N TYR A 221 -38.01 -21.02 -3.27
CA TYR A 221 -37.91 -19.59 -3.52
C TYR A 221 -38.16 -19.32 -5.01
N GLN A 222 -39.34 -18.80 -5.35
CA GLN A 222 -39.57 -18.15 -6.64
C GLN A 222 -38.88 -16.78 -6.63
N GLN A 223 -37.86 -16.63 -7.47
CA GLN A 223 -37.19 -15.34 -7.69
C GLN A 223 -38.19 -14.37 -8.37
N PRO A 224 -38.28 -13.10 -7.93
CA PRO A 224 -39.12 -12.11 -8.59
C PRO A 224 -38.59 -11.83 -10.00
N ILE A 225 -39.49 -11.89 -10.98
CA ILE A 225 -39.22 -11.50 -12.37
C ILE A 225 -39.00 -9.98 -12.38
N ILE A 226 -37.75 -9.55 -12.57
CA ILE A 226 -37.42 -8.13 -12.70
C ILE A 226 -37.82 -7.69 -14.12
N PRO A 227 -38.70 -6.68 -14.28
CA PRO A 227 -39.03 -6.13 -15.59
C PRO A 227 -37.79 -5.49 -16.19
N LEU A 228 -37.40 -5.93 -17.40
CA LEU A 228 -36.33 -5.30 -18.16
C LEU A 228 -36.80 -3.91 -18.61
N GLU A 229 -36.15 -2.87 -18.11
CA GLU A 229 -36.43 -1.51 -18.58
C GLU A 229 -36.04 -1.35 -20.06
N PRO A 230 -36.86 -0.65 -20.86
CA PRO A 230 -36.57 -0.41 -22.26
C PRO A 230 -35.31 0.46 -22.40
N THR A 231 -34.30 -0.11 -23.04
CA THR A 231 -33.05 0.61 -23.34
C THR A 231 -33.32 1.80 -24.28
N LYS A 232 -32.91 3.00 -23.85
CA LYS A 232 -33.06 4.22 -24.66
C LYS A 232 -32.21 4.09 -25.93
N PRO A 233 -32.74 4.45 -27.12
CA PRO A 233 -32.00 4.40 -28.36
C PRO A 233 -30.82 5.37 -28.32
N ARG A 234 -29.62 4.85 -28.62
CA ARG A 234 -28.40 5.65 -28.80
C ARG A 234 -28.59 6.58 -30.00
N LYS A 235 -28.53 7.89 -29.77
CA LYS A 235 -28.48 8.90 -30.85
C LYS A 235 -27.19 8.68 -31.66
N LYS A 236 -27.35 8.32 -32.94
CA LYS A 236 -26.25 8.36 -33.92
C LYS A 236 -25.92 9.81 -34.21
N GLY A 237 -24.77 10.28 -33.73
CA GLY A 237 -24.20 11.55 -34.18
C GLY A 237 -23.67 11.37 -35.59
N TYR A 238 -24.19 12.13 -36.54
CA TYR A 238 -23.58 12.30 -37.85
C TYR A 238 -22.48 13.34 -37.72
N ILE A 239 -21.27 12.97 -38.16
CA ILE A 239 -20.16 13.90 -38.37
C ILE A 239 -20.35 14.42 -39.80
N LEU A 240 -20.52 15.74 -39.94
CA LEU A 240 -20.44 16.46 -41.21
C LEU A 240 -18.98 16.84 -41.47
#